data_AF-A0A382YUM9-F1
#
_entry.id   AF-A0A382YUM9-F1
#
_cell.length_a   1.000
_cell.length_b   1.000
_cell.length_c   1.000
_cell.angle_alpha   90.00
_cell.angle_beta   90.00
_cell.angle_gamma   90.00
#
_symmetry.space_group_name_H-M   'P 1'
#
loop_
_entity.id
_entity.type
_entity.pdbx_description
1 polymer ?
#
loop_
_entity_poly.entity_id
_entity_poly.type
_entity_poly.pdbx_seq_one_letter_code
_entity_poly.pdbx_strand_id
1 'polypeptide(L)'
;VTLITKQLEALKIRIAAAATEAGRDPRYVQILAASKKQPPDAVREVAAAGIIGFGENYLQEALEKIPKCDEDLKWHFIGTIQSNKTRTIAAAFDWVQTVTSSRIAKRLSLQRPEGTPDLQVCIQVQLDSEGKHGGAPAG
;
A
#
# COMPACT_ATOMS: atom_id res chain seq x y z
N VAL A 1 -9.68 25.44 0.86
CA VAL A 1 -8.53 24.55 1.17
C VAL A 1 -8.82 23.85 2.48
N THR A 2 -8.97 22.52 2.48
CA THR A 2 -9.28 21.74 3.70
C THR A 2 -8.04 21.58 4.58
N LEU A 3 -8.22 21.11 5.82
CA LEU A 3 -7.09 20.80 6.71
C LEU A 3 -6.17 19.72 6.11
N ILE A 4 -6.76 18.70 5.47
CA ILE A 4 -6.03 17.62 4.80
C ILE A 4 -5.16 18.17 3.67
N THR A 5 -5.68 19.07 2.83
CA THR A 5 -4.89 19.67 1.75
C THR A 5 -3.67 20.42 2.29
N LYS A 6 -3.84 21.21 3.36
CA LYS A 6 -2.72 21.95 3.99
C LYS A 6 -1.67 21.01 4.58
N GLN A 7 -2.10 19.95 5.26
CA GLN A 7 -1.20 18.96 5.84
C GLN A 7 -0.41 18.22 4.74
N LEU A 8 -1.08 17.90 3.62
CA LEU A 8 -0.46 17.24 2.49
C LEU A 8 0.56 18.14 1.78
N GLU A 9 0.27 19.43 1.59
CA GLU A 9 1.22 20.39 1.03
C GLU A 9 2.47 20.52 1.90
N ALA A 10 2.30 20.66 3.22
CA ALA A 10 3.42 20.70 4.17
C ALA A 10 4.26 19.40 4.12
N LEU A 11 3.60 18.23 3.99
CA LEU A 11 4.29 16.95 3.83
C LEU A 11 5.08 16.88 2.52
N LYS A 12 4.50 17.32 1.39
CA LYS A 12 5.18 17.36 0.09
C LYS A 12 6.42 18.25 0.12
N ILE A 13 6.38 19.41 0.80
CA ILE A 13 7.54 20.29 0.98
C ILE A 13 8.66 19.56 1.75
N ARG A 14 8.31 18.89 2.86
CA ARG A 14 9.29 18.12 3.66
C ARG A 14 9.93 16.98 2.86
N ILE A 15 9.14 16.26 2.06
CA ILE A 15 9.64 15.19 1.19
C ILE A 15 10.60 15.77 0.14
N ALA A 16 10.25 16.89 -0.49
CA ALA A 16 11.10 17.50 -1.51
C ALA A 16 12.44 17.98 -0.92
N ALA A 17 12.43 18.57 0.27
CA ALA A 17 13.64 18.97 0.98
C ALA A 17 14.54 17.76 1.27
N ALA A 18 13.99 16.70 1.88
CA ALA A 18 14.75 15.49 2.22
C ALA A 18 15.30 14.75 0.98
N ALA A 19 14.52 14.68 -0.11
CA ALA A 19 14.98 14.08 -1.36
C ALA A 19 16.13 14.89 -1.97
N THR A 20 16.02 16.22 -1.98
CA THR A 20 17.07 17.11 -2.50
C THR A 20 18.35 17.00 -1.68
N GLU A 21 18.25 16.98 -0.35
CA GLU A 21 19.38 16.78 0.56
C GLU A 21 20.09 15.45 0.30
N ALA A 22 19.34 14.40 -0.03
CA ALA A 22 19.87 13.08 -0.39
C ALA A 22 20.36 12.98 -1.86
N GLY A 23 20.34 14.08 -2.63
CA GLY A 23 20.73 14.07 -4.05
C GLY A 23 19.76 13.30 -4.97
N ARG A 24 18.50 13.16 -4.57
CA ARG A 24 17.45 12.44 -5.30
C ARG A 24 16.40 13.38 -5.83
N ASP A 25 15.80 13.03 -6.97
CA ASP A 25 14.64 13.74 -7.49
C ASP A 25 13.39 13.41 -6.65
N PRO A 26 12.72 14.43 -6.06
CA PRO A 26 11.50 14.23 -5.27
C PRO A 26 10.37 13.49 -5.99
N ARG A 27 10.33 13.53 -7.33
CA ARG A 27 9.31 12.87 -8.14
C ARG A 27 9.33 11.35 -8.02
N TYR A 28 10.44 10.76 -7.58
CA TYR A 28 10.53 9.33 -7.28
C TYR A 28 9.97 8.93 -5.91
N VAL A 29 9.58 9.90 -5.08
CA VAL A 29 8.97 9.63 -3.76
C VAL A 29 7.46 9.72 -3.88
N GLN A 30 6.79 8.58 -3.69
CA GLN A 30 5.33 8.50 -3.69
C GLN A 30 4.79 8.54 -2.27
N ILE A 31 3.65 9.21 -2.08
CA ILE A 31 2.91 9.22 -0.82
C ILE A 31 1.84 8.15 -0.89
N LEU A 32 1.87 7.22 0.08
CA LEU A 32 0.85 6.21 0.29
C LEU A 32 0.08 6.55 1.57
N ALA A 33 -1.24 6.79 1.48
CA ALA A 33 -2.06 7.07 2.64
C ALA A 33 -2.49 5.77 3.32
N ALA A 34 -2.00 5.50 4.54
CA ALA A 34 -2.47 4.36 5.32
C ALA A 34 -3.88 4.62 5.86
N SER A 35 -4.89 3.90 5.36
CA SER A 35 -6.31 4.17 5.59
C SER A 35 -7.00 3.18 6.54
N LYS A 36 -6.25 2.28 7.18
CA LYS A 36 -6.81 1.36 8.19
C LYS A 36 -7.58 2.14 9.28
N LYS A 37 -8.71 1.59 9.69
CA LYS A 37 -9.69 2.18 10.62
C LYS A 37 -10.33 3.49 10.16
N GLN A 38 -10.20 3.86 8.89
CA GLN A 38 -10.86 5.05 8.32
C GLN A 38 -12.08 4.65 7.48
N PRO A 39 -13.18 5.41 7.55
CA PRO A 39 -14.36 5.17 6.72
C PRO A 39 -14.08 5.57 5.24
N PRO A 40 -14.88 5.08 4.28
CA PRO A 40 -14.77 5.46 2.87
C PRO A 40 -14.80 6.98 2.64
N ASP A 41 -15.58 7.73 3.42
CA ASP A 41 -15.68 9.19 3.27
C ASP A 41 -14.34 9.90 3.53
N ALA A 42 -13.58 9.42 4.52
CA ALA A 42 -12.23 9.94 4.80
C ALA A 42 -11.24 9.59 3.68
N VAL A 43 -11.38 8.42 3.06
CA VAL A 43 -10.59 8.05 1.87
C VAL A 43 -10.89 9.01 0.71
N ARG A 44 -12.18 9.31 0.46
CA ARG A 44 -12.58 10.24 -0.61
C ARG A 44 -12.08 11.66 -0.35
N GLU A 45 -12.07 12.13 0.91
CA GLU A 45 -11.50 13.44 1.24
C GLU A 45 -10.00 13.52 0.92
N VAL A 46 -9.24 12.46 1.25
CA VAL A 46 -7.81 12.37 0.93
C VAL A 46 -7.56 12.22 -0.57
N ALA A 47 -8.42 11.47 -1.27
CA ALA A 47 -8.38 11.32 -2.72
C ALA A 47 -8.62 12.66 -3.44
N ALA A 48 -9.59 13.45 -2.96
CA ALA A 48 -9.86 14.80 -3.47
C ALA A 48 -8.69 15.77 -3.26
N ALA A 49 -7.78 15.49 -2.32
CA ALA A 49 -6.52 16.22 -2.15
C ALA A 49 -5.40 15.76 -3.13
N GLY A 50 -5.68 14.81 -4.01
CA GLY A 50 -4.78 14.32 -5.07
C GLY A 50 -3.93 13.11 -4.68
N ILE A 51 -4.25 12.41 -3.60
CA ILE A 51 -3.61 11.11 -3.29
C ILE A 51 -4.37 9.99 -3.98
N ILE A 52 -3.66 9.20 -4.78
CA ILE A 52 -4.24 8.06 -5.48
C ILE A 52 -3.99 6.72 -4.77
N GLY A 53 -2.93 6.63 -3.96
CA GLY A 53 -2.47 5.38 -3.34
C GLY A 53 -2.91 5.25 -1.89
N PHE A 54 -3.55 4.13 -1.56
CA PHE A 54 -4.06 3.82 -0.22
C PHE A 54 -3.57 2.46 0.29
N GLY A 55 -3.14 2.43 1.55
CA GLY A 55 -2.60 1.25 2.22
C GLY A 55 -3.55 0.67 3.26
N GLU A 56 -3.88 -0.62 3.15
CA GLU A 56 -4.70 -1.35 4.11
C GLU A 56 -3.94 -2.49 4.79
N ASN A 57 -4.14 -2.61 6.10
CA ASN A 57 -3.56 -3.67 6.92
C ASN A 57 -4.51 -4.87 7.09
N TYR A 58 -5.82 -4.63 7.07
CA TYR A 58 -6.83 -5.62 7.42
C TYR A 58 -7.67 -5.95 6.21
N LEU A 59 -7.59 -7.21 5.75
CA LEU A 59 -8.26 -7.63 4.52
C LEU A 59 -9.78 -7.44 4.57
N GLN A 60 -10.44 -7.82 5.68
CA GLN A 60 -11.89 -7.73 5.78
C GLN A 60 -12.37 -6.27 5.69
N GLU A 61 -11.68 -5.38 6.39
CA GLU A 61 -11.95 -3.94 6.33
C GLU A 61 -11.79 -3.41 4.90
N ALA A 62 -10.71 -3.81 4.22
CA ALA A 62 -10.46 -3.41 2.84
C ALA A 62 -11.56 -3.89 1.89
N LEU A 63 -12.01 -5.14 2.00
CA LEU A 63 -13.08 -5.68 1.15
C LEU A 63 -14.41 -4.94 1.32
N GLU A 64 -14.67 -4.42 2.51
CA GLU A 64 -15.87 -3.61 2.78
C GLU A 64 -15.74 -2.15 2.32
N LYS A 65 -14.50 -1.66 2.19
CA LYS A 65 -14.16 -0.26 1.90
C LYS A 65 -13.92 0.01 0.43
N ILE A 66 -13.10 -0.82 -0.23
CA ILE A 66 -12.68 -0.65 -1.63
C ILE A 66 -13.88 -0.43 -2.57
N PRO A 67 -14.96 -1.25 -2.53
CA PRO A 67 -16.09 -1.09 -3.44
C PRO A 67 -16.92 0.19 -3.21
N LYS A 68 -16.67 0.91 -2.11
CA LYS A 68 -17.35 2.16 -1.77
C LYS A 68 -16.53 3.38 -2.16
N CYS A 69 -15.28 3.21 -2.62
CA CYS A 69 -14.40 4.29 -3.02
C CYS A 69 -14.33 4.42 -4.55
N ASP A 70 -13.64 5.44 -5.04
CA ASP A 70 -13.52 5.72 -6.47
C ASP A 70 -12.69 4.62 -7.18
N GLU A 71 -13.02 4.33 -8.45
CA GLU A 71 -12.42 3.24 -9.22
C GLU A 71 -10.95 3.48 -9.62
N ASP A 72 -10.52 4.74 -9.66
CA ASP A 72 -9.16 5.14 -10.08
C ASP A 72 -8.12 5.04 -8.95
N LEU A 73 -8.53 4.69 -7.73
CA LEU A 73 -7.63 4.56 -6.59
C LEU A 73 -6.78 3.29 -6.69
N LYS A 74 -5.55 3.38 -6.19
CA LYS A 74 -4.60 2.27 -6.10
C LYS A 74 -4.54 1.72 -4.69
N TRP A 75 -4.84 0.44 -4.56
CA TRP A 75 -4.92 -0.23 -3.26
C TRP A 75 -3.71 -1.10 -3.01
N HIS A 76 -3.05 -0.86 -1.87
CA HIS A 76 -1.86 -1.54 -1.41
C HIS A 76 -2.20 -2.36 -0.16
N PHE A 77 -2.01 -3.68 -0.23
CA PHE A 77 -2.03 -4.50 0.96
C PHE A 77 -0.66 -4.38 1.66
N ILE A 78 -0.67 -3.76 2.85
CA ILE A 78 0.52 -3.50 3.67
C ILE A 78 0.45 -4.23 5.04
N GLY A 79 -0.50 -5.16 5.18
CA GLY A 79 -0.66 -6.01 6.36
C GLY A 79 0.07 -7.34 6.25
N THR A 80 0.09 -8.11 7.35
CA THR A 80 0.65 -9.47 7.34
C THR A 80 -0.23 -10.41 6.50
N ILE A 81 0.39 -11.14 5.58
CA ILE A 81 -0.31 -12.06 4.69
C ILE A 81 -0.58 -13.39 5.41
N GLN A 82 -1.86 -13.75 5.53
CA GLN A 82 -2.26 -15.11 5.87
C GLN A 82 -2.36 -15.95 4.59
N SER A 83 -1.74 -17.14 4.57
CA SER A 83 -1.61 -17.96 3.35
C SER A 83 -2.95 -18.37 2.73
N ASN A 84 -3.99 -18.57 3.54
CA ASN A 84 -5.36 -18.88 3.10
C ASN A 84 -6.10 -17.66 2.51
N LYS A 85 -5.57 -16.44 2.68
CA LYS A 85 -6.16 -15.20 2.17
C LYS A 85 -5.53 -14.69 0.86
N THR A 86 -4.48 -15.33 0.37
CA THR A 86 -3.75 -14.89 -0.84
C THR A 86 -4.65 -14.72 -2.07
N ARG A 87 -5.68 -15.55 -2.25
CA ARG A 87 -6.59 -15.45 -3.40
C ARG A 87 -7.38 -14.14 -3.36
N THR A 88 -7.93 -13.83 -2.20
CA THR A 88 -8.74 -12.63 -2.00
C THR A 88 -7.88 -11.37 -2.07
N ILE A 89 -6.66 -11.42 -1.53
CA ILE A 89 -5.68 -10.33 -1.67
C ILE A 89 -5.33 -10.13 -3.15
N ALA A 90 -5.02 -11.20 -3.88
CA ALA A 90 -4.66 -11.13 -5.29
C ALA A 90 -5.81 -10.60 -6.18
N ALA A 91 -7.06 -10.73 -5.77
CA ALA A 91 -8.20 -10.20 -6.52
C ALA A 91 -8.51 -8.73 -6.19
N ALA A 92 -8.26 -8.28 -4.95
CA ALA A 92 -8.76 -6.99 -4.45
C ALA A 92 -7.74 -5.84 -4.50
N PHE A 93 -6.43 -6.12 -4.65
CA PHE A 93 -5.38 -5.11 -4.53
C PHE A 93 -4.58 -4.93 -5.82
N ASP A 94 -3.99 -3.75 -6.01
CA ASP A 94 -3.01 -3.46 -7.06
C ASP A 94 -1.58 -3.82 -6.62
N TRP A 95 -1.29 -3.63 -5.32
CA TRP A 95 0.02 -3.84 -4.72
C TRP A 95 -0.05 -4.74 -3.47
N VAL A 96 0.97 -5.55 -3.25
CA VAL A 96 1.20 -6.28 -2.00
C VAL A 96 2.62 -6.03 -1.52
N GLN A 97 2.79 -5.30 -0.43
CA GLN A 97 4.13 -4.83 0.00
C GLN A 97 4.80 -5.72 1.07
N THR A 98 4.14 -6.79 1.46
CA THR A 98 4.52 -7.63 2.62
C THR A 98 4.82 -9.09 2.23
N VAL A 99 5.32 -9.32 1.02
CA VAL A 99 5.67 -10.67 0.55
C VAL A 99 6.94 -11.16 1.26
N THR A 100 6.85 -12.26 1.99
CA THR A 100 7.96 -12.80 2.80
C THR A 100 8.52 -14.13 2.30
N SER A 101 7.92 -14.75 1.29
CA SER A 101 8.41 -16.02 0.74
C SER A 101 7.98 -16.24 -0.71
N SER A 102 8.77 -17.03 -1.44
CA SER A 102 8.45 -17.49 -2.80
C SER A 102 7.13 -18.26 -2.85
N ARG A 103 6.76 -18.98 -1.79
CA ARG A 103 5.47 -19.66 -1.67
C ARG A 103 4.30 -18.67 -1.72
N ILE A 104 4.38 -17.56 -0.99
CA ILE A 104 3.35 -16.52 -1.01
C ILE A 104 3.32 -15.82 -2.37
N ALA A 105 4.47 -15.45 -2.93
CA ALA A 105 4.57 -14.84 -4.26
C ALA A 105 3.90 -15.71 -5.35
N LYS A 106 4.23 -17.02 -5.38
CA LYS A 106 3.65 -17.97 -6.34
C LYS A 106 2.14 -18.11 -6.17
N ARG A 107 1.63 -18.11 -4.93
CA ARG A 107 0.19 -18.15 -4.68
C ARG A 107 -0.52 -16.91 -5.17
N LEU A 108 0.03 -15.72 -4.90
CA LEU A 108 -0.53 -14.46 -5.37
C LEU A 108 -0.59 -14.43 -6.90
N SER A 109 0.50 -14.80 -7.58
CA SER A 109 0.57 -14.87 -9.04
C SER A 109 -0.45 -15.84 -9.62
N LEU A 110 -0.52 -17.09 -9.12
CA LEU A 110 -1.46 -18.10 -9.61
C LEU A 110 -2.94 -17.79 -9.31
N GLN A 111 -3.22 -16.87 -8.40
CA GLN A 111 -4.57 -16.55 -7.94
C GLN A 111 -5.04 -15.18 -8.40
N ARG A 112 -4.19 -14.42 -9.13
CA ARG A 112 -4.58 -13.17 -9.78
C ARG A 112 -5.63 -13.49 -10.85
N PRO A 113 -6.80 -12.84 -10.86
CA PRO A 113 -7.82 -13.08 -11.87
C PRO A 113 -7.32 -12.75 -13.28
N GLU A 114 -7.70 -13.56 -14.26
CA GLU A 114 -7.42 -13.27 -15.67
C GLU A 114 -8.07 -11.94 -16.08
N GLY A 115 -7.39 -11.19 -16.96
CA GLY A 115 -7.85 -9.88 -17.42
C GLY A 115 -7.58 -8.72 -16.45
N THR A 116 -7.05 -8.97 -15.25
CA THR A 116 -6.57 -7.91 -14.36
C THR A 116 -5.09 -7.60 -14.60
N PRO A 117 -4.64 -6.34 -14.41
CA PRO A 117 -3.21 -6.00 -14.51
C PRO A 117 -2.37 -6.82 -13.53
N ASP A 118 -1.08 -6.98 -13.84
CA ASP A 118 -0.13 -7.69 -12.99
C ASP A 118 -0.09 -7.09 -11.57
N LEU A 119 -0.21 -7.97 -10.57
CA LEU A 119 -0.10 -7.59 -9.18
C LEU A 119 1.33 -7.16 -8.87
N GLN A 120 1.48 -5.91 -8.43
CA GLN A 120 2.78 -5.38 -8.03
C GLN A 120 3.14 -5.87 -6.63
N VAL A 121 4.41 -6.20 -6.40
CA VAL A 121 4.85 -6.77 -5.11
C VAL A 121 6.13 -6.13 -4.61
N CYS A 122 6.20 -5.95 -3.28
CA CYS A 122 7.46 -5.72 -2.59
C CYS A 122 7.79 -6.94 -1.71
N ILE A 123 9.07 -7.30 -1.68
CA ILE A 123 9.58 -8.28 -0.72
C ILE A 123 9.85 -7.55 0.59
N GLN A 124 9.23 -8.00 1.67
CA GLN A 124 9.52 -7.49 3.00
C GLN A 124 10.74 -8.21 3.55
N VAL A 125 11.83 -7.47 3.72
CA VAL A 125 13.09 -7.96 4.27
C VAL A 125 13.14 -7.63 5.76
N GLN A 126 13.52 -8.62 6.57
CA GLN A 126 13.79 -8.40 7.98
C GLN A 126 15.17 -7.73 8.14
N LEU A 127 15.19 -6.52 8.69
CA LEU A 127 16.42 -5.74 8.91
C LEU A 127 16.87 -5.73 10.37
N ASP A 128 15.99 -6.10 11.31
CA ASP A 128 16.32 -6.18 12.73
C ASP A 128 16.80 -7.58 13.14
N SER A 129 17.68 -7.63 14.14
CA SER A 129 18.18 -8.89 14.71
C SER A 129 17.17 -9.56 15.63
N GLU A 130 16.15 -8.83 16.09
CA GLU A 130 15.17 -9.33 17.07
C GLU A 130 13.97 -10.07 16.45
N GLY A 131 13.75 -9.99 15.13
CA GLY A 131 12.72 -10.78 14.44
C GLY A 131 11.28 -10.43 14.78
N LYS A 132 11.04 -9.29 15.43
CA LYS A 132 9.73 -8.91 15.97
C LYS A 132 8.72 -8.52 14.89
N HIS A 133 9.17 -8.20 13.69
CA HIS A 133 8.33 -7.62 12.63
C HIS A 133 8.10 -8.56 11.44
N GLY A 134 8.73 -9.74 11.45
CA GLY A 134 8.68 -10.71 10.34
C GLY A 134 9.32 -10.19 9.04
N GLY A 135 9.62 -11.11 8.13
CA GLY A 135 10.25 -10.78 6.85
C GLY A 135 10.97 -11.98 6.25
N ALA A 136 11.35 -11.89 4.99
CA ALA A 136 12.37 -12.75 4.43
C ALA A 136 13.72 -12.42 5.09
N PRO A 137 14.61 -13.41 5.33
CA PRO A 137 15.94 -13.13 5.83
C PRO A 137 16.67 -12.16 4.88
N ALA A 138 17.40 -11.19 5.44
CA ALA A 138 18.44 -10.50 4.69
C ALA A 138 19.48 -11.56 4.30
N GLY A 139 19.91 -11.56 3.03
CA GLY A 139 20.72 -12.63 2.42
C GLY A 139 21.96 -13.02 3.19
#